data_AF-A0A955Y839-F1
#
_entry.id   AF-A0A955Y839-F1
#
_cell.length_a   1.000
_cell.length_b   1.000
_cell.length_c   1.000
_cell.angle_alpha   90.00
_cell.angle_beta   90.00
_cell.angle_gamma   90.00
#
_symmetry.space_group_name_H-M   'P 1'
#
loop_
_entity.id
_entity.type
_entity.pdbx_description
1 polymer ?
#
loop_
_entity_poly.entity_id
_entity_poly.type
_entity_poly.pdbx_seq_one_letter_code
_entity_poly.pdbx_strand_id
1 'polypeptide(L)'
;MRAMLVALLAACAAPVAAPDPGIPWVPTERAAGTLEEAIPSPLPRGPSAPRAEGCSEPTTWHADAHLQTLDHLRAFRCVGAITGTLVLELQPDVAHLHPLDRLTRIGGSLIVRDSAGLATLEGLEALRDVGGTVRIEDAQGLSTLEGLDGLTAIRGDLVVQRAPNLTHLHALDRLVALGGAVELAKLPSLERLDGLRALAAIPDGLQLERLGLSQLDGLDALTTVGGRLRLAELPALADLTGLDALTSVGRRLEVVSLPITDLSGLGALRSVGATLWMAGNHRQVSMDGLSSLTSVGGLVLEGQDALRDLTGLRQLTSVGDVRLDHLPSLVTLDGLQGLDRVEGDLLVRELHGLADLRGLDGVTHVDGDLTVSMLYGLRTLAGLGGLVEIGGTLALDELDELRRVDDLSSLRRIGGSLSLRVLNELEGVAGWQALEHIGLHVLLEVLPRLTHVDGFEALRVVGGVIEMSYVPALSDVRGLRNLVVVVDDICIDAPLLCPTDFAAARLPPEAACGPGPSDGC
;
A
#
# COMPACT_ATOMS: atom_id res chain seq x y z
N MET A 1 -42.56 10.21 13.87
CA MET A 1 -42.27 11.25 12.85
C MET A 1 -40.76 11.53 12.68
N ARG A 2 -39.90 10.52 12.89
CA ARG A 2 -38.43 10.54 12.65
C ARG A 2 -37.92 9.22 12.05
N ALA A 3 -38.83 8.35 11.60
CA ALA A 3 -38.55 7.06 10.96
C ALA A 3 -39.32 6.88 9.64
N MET A 4 -39.90 7.96 9.12
CA MET A 4 -40.74 7.95 7.91
C MET A 4 -40.28 8.99 6.88
N LEU A 5 -39.05 9.51 7.04
CA LEU A 5 -38.34 10.30 6.02
C LEU A 5 -37.19 9.52 5.36
N VAL A 6 -36.86 8.33 5.88
CA VAL A 6 -35.85 7.42 5.30
C VAL A 6 -36.46 6.52 4.20
N ALA A 7 -37.79 6.53 4.03
CA ALA A 7 -38.49 5.61 3.13
C ALA A 7 -39.00 6.26 1.83
N LEU A 8 -38.66 7.52 1.53
CA LEU A 8 -39.11 8.22 0.31
C LEU A 8 -37.99 8.60 -0.68
N LEU A 9 -36.76 8.11 -0.47
CA LEU A 9 -35.65 8.19 -1.45
C LEU A 9 -35.28 6.83 -2.07
N ALA A 10 -36.12 5.80 -1.91
CA ALA A 10 -35.86 4.45 -2.43
C ALA A 10 -36.43 4.18 -3.84
N ALA A 11 -36.87 5.20 -4.59
CA ALA A 11 -37.51 4.99 -5.89
C ALA A 11 -37.29 6.13 -6.90
N CYS A 12 -36.03 6.52 -7.10
CA CYS A 12 -35.48 7.03 -8.37
C CYS A 12 -33.95 7.12 -8.21
N ALA A 13 -33.30 5.96 -8.24
CA ALA A 13 -31.88 5.84 -8.51
C ALA A 13 -31.76 4.75 -9.58
N ALA A 14 -31.76 5.16 -10.84
CA ALA A 14 -31.06 4.37 -11.84
C ALA A 14 -29.57 4.63 -11.58
N PRO A 15 -28.76 3.61 -11.27
CA PRO A 15 -27.34 3.81 -11.12
C PRO A 15 -26.77 4.15 -12.50
N VAL A 16 -26.37 5.41 -12.70
CA VAL A 16 -25.29 5.67 -13.64
C VAL A 16 -24.09 4.96 -13.02
N ALA A 17 -23.63 3.92 -13.71
CA ALA A 17 -22.48 3.13 -13.30
C ALA A 17 -21.30 4.07 -13.04
N ALA A 18 -20.95 4.22 -11.77
CA ALA A 18 -19.61 4.62 -11.39
C ALA A 18 -18.64 3.64 -12.07
N PRO A 19 -17.57 4.12 -12.72
CA PRO A 19 -16.46 3.24 -13.03
C PRO A 19 -15.93 2.74 -11.68
N ASP A 20 -16.02 1.42 -11.52
CA ASP A 20 -15.32 0.62 -10.54
C ASP A 20 -13.92 1.22 -10.26
N PRO A 21 -13.55 1.64 -9.02
CA PRO A 21 -12.15 1.78 -8.67
C PRO A 21 -11.59 0.37 -8.46
N GLY A 22 -11.66 -0.43 -9.51
CA GLY A 22 -11.03 -1.72 -9.63
C GLY A 22 -9.55 -1.51 -9.87
N ILE A 23 -8.82 -1.16 -8.82
CA ILE A 23 -7.43 -1.57 -8.65
C ILE A 23 -7.21 -1.96 -7.18
N PRO A 24 -7.49 -3.21 -6.78
CA PRO A 24 -6.49 -3.86 -5.95
C PRO A 24 -5.21 -3.82 -6.78
N TRP A 25 -4.14 -3.25 -6.23
CA TRP A 25 -2.83 -3.28 -6.87
C TRP A 25 -2.48 -4.76 -7.06
N VAL A 26 -2.74 -5.26 -8.28
CA VAL A 26 -2.09 -6.43 -8.84
C VAL A 26 -0.61 -6.19 -8.55
N PRO A 27 0.09 -7.11 -7.85
CA PRO A 27 1.53 -7.04 -7.81
C PRO A 27 1.96 -6.89 -9.26
N THR A 28 2.82 -5.93 -9.60
CA THR A 28 3.66 -6.15 -10.78
C THR A 28 4.42 -7.42 -10.50
N GLU A 29 3.83 -8.55 -10.89
CA GLU A 29 4.47 -9.78 -11.27
C GLU A 29 5.51 -9.35 -12.31
N ARG A 30 6.71 -9.04 -11.83
CA ARG A 30 7.79 -9.86 -12.35
C ARG A 30 7.47 -11.24 -11.84
N ALA A 31 6.80 -12.00 -12.72
CA ALA A 31 6.43 -13.38 -12.59
C ALA A 31 7.08 -14.08 -11.39
N ALA A 32 6.40 -14.04 -10.24
CA ALA A 32 6.29 -15.23 -9.43
C ALA A 32 5.37 -16.13 -10.24
N GLY A 33 5.89 -16.67 -11.35
CA GLY A 33 5.19 -17.70 -12.06
C GLY A 33 4.92 -18.78 -11.03
N THR A 34 3.65 -19.07 -10.79
CA THR A 34 3.22 -20.44 -10.56
C THR A 34 3.61 -21.24 -11.81
N LEU A 35 4.91 -21.43 -12.01
CA LEU A 35 5.40 -22.65 -12.61
C LEU A 35 5.07 -23.70 -11.55
N GLU A 36 3.84 -24.19 -11.62
CA GLU A 36 3.67 -25.62 -11.80
C GLU A 36 4.55 -25.99 -13.02
N GLU A 37 5.87 -26.03 -12.80
CA GLU A 37 6.79 -26.66 -13.72
C GLU A 37 6.28 -28.08 -13.72
N ALA A 38 5.56 -28.44 -14.77
CA ALA A 38 5.23 -29.81 -15.09
C ALA A 38 6.58 -30.52 -15.25
N ILE A 39 7.12 -31.04 -14.15
CA ILE A 39 8.32 -31.86 -14.14
C ILE A 39 7.91 -33.19 -14.77
N PRO A 40 8.47 -33.57 -15.93
CA PRO A 40 8.21 -34.88 -16.48
C PRO A 40 8.81 -35.95 -15.56
N SER A 41 7.99 -36.94 -15.20
CA SER A 41 8.44 -38.19 -14.60
C SER A 41 9.36 -38.97 -15.56
N PRO A 42 10.07 -40.01 -15.08
CA PRO A 42 11.23 -39.97 -14.20
C PRO A 42 12.54 -39.71 -14.97
N LEU A 43 13.60 -39.35 -14.23
CA LEU A 43 15.03 -39.28 -14.59
C LEU A 43 15.37 -39.67 -16.05
N PRO A 44 15.85 -38.75 -16.92
CA PRO A 44 16.72 -39.18 -17.99
C PRO A 44 17.91 -39.90 -17.35
N ARG A 45 18.29 -41.05 -17.90
CA ARG A 45 19.48 -41.79 -17.46
C ARG A 45 20.71 -40.91 -17.65
N GLY A 46 21.04 -40.10 -16.64
CA GLY A 46 22.34 -39.49 -16.49
C GLY A 46 23.40 -40.60 -16.44
N PRO A 47 24.68 -40.29 -16.74
CA PRO A 47 25.74 -41.28 -16.72
C PRO A 47 25.71 -42.00 -15.38
N SER A 48 25.64 -43.33 -15.44
CA SER A 48 25.54 -44.20 -14.27
C SER A 48 26.53 -43.77 -13.20
N ALA A 49 26.01 -43.45 -12.00
CA ALA A 49 26.84 -43.16 -10.84
C ALA A 49 27.92 -44.25 -10.68
N PRO A 50 29.20 -43.90 -10.51
CA PRO A 50 30.27 -44.89 -10.44
C PRO A 50 30.01 -45.88 -9.29
N ARG A 51 30.06 -47.17 -9.65
CA ARG A 51 30.00 -48.28 -8.71
C ARG A 51 31.15 -48.16 -7.72
N ALA A 52 30.83 -48.42 -6.46
CA ALA A 52 31.64 -48.11 -5.28
C ALA A 52 33.03 -48.76 -5.29
N GLU A 53 34.06 -47.91 -5.13
CA GLU A 53 35.22 -48.08 -4.25
C GLU A 53 35.95 -46.72 -4.17
N GLY A 54 35.73 -45.97 -3.08
CA GLY A 54 36.43 -44.70 -2.78
C GLY A 54 36.09 -43.51 -3.68
N CYS A 55 35.51 -42.43 -3.13
CA CYS A 55 35.42 -41.15 -3.86
C CYS A 55 36.80 -40.47 -3.83
N SER A 56 37.64 -40.68 -4.86
CA SER A 56 38.99 -40.10 -4.95
C SER A 56 38.98 -38.58 -5.15
N GLU A 57 38.07 -38.07 -5.98
CA GLU A 57 37.85 -36.63 -6.20
C GLU A 57 36.34 -36.31 -6.32
N PRO A 58 35.87 -35.14 -5.85
CA PRO A 58 34.46 -34.75 -5.99
C PRO A 58 34.08 -34.54 -7.46
N THR A 59 33.02 -35.19 -7.92
CA THR A 59 32.53 -35.08 -9.31
C THR A 59 31.54 -33.92 -9.47
N THR A 60 31.31 -33.47 -10.71
CA THR A 60 30.28 -32.48 -11.04
C THR A 60 29.09 -33.14 -11.72
N TRP A 61 27.88 -32.84 -11.25
CA TRP A 61 26.62 -33.24 -11.88
C TRP A 61 26.12 -32.11 -12.79
N HIS A 62 25.98 -32.38 -14.10
CA HIS A 62 25.77 -31.34 -15.13
C HIS A 62 24.30 -31.05 -15.49
N ALA A 63 23.35 -31.44 -14.64
CA ALA A 63 21.92 -31.28 -14.89
C ALA A 63 21.18 -30.94 -13.59
N ASP A 64 19.86 -30.82 -13.66
CA ASP A 64 19.03 -30.79 -12.46
C ASP A 64 19.04 -32.16 -11.77
N ALA A 65 18.82 -32.16 -10.45
CA ALA A 65 18.81 -33.33 -9.61
C ALA A 65 17.53 -33.32 -8.75
N HIS A 66 16.64 -34.29 -8.96
CA HIS A 66 15.44 -34.47 -8.14
C HIS A 66 15.59 -35.73 -7.28
N LEU A 67 15.72 -35.53 -5.97
CA LEU A 67 15.99 -36.60 -5.02
C LEU A 67 14.76 -36.81 -4.13
N GLN A 68 14.32 -38.07 -4.05
CA GLN A 68 13.11 -38.45 -3.33
C GLN A 68 13.36 -39.57 -2.30
N THR A 69 14.39 -40.40 -2.50
CA THR A 69 14.66 -41.57 -1.67
C THR A 69 16.10 -41.57 -1.18
N LEU A 70 16.40 -42.38 -0.15
CA LEU A 70 17.77 -42.55 0.33
C LEU A 70 18.71 -43.12 -0.75
N ASP A 71 18.20 -43.95 -1.66
CA ASP A 71 19.00 -44.47 -2.76
C ASP A 71 19.31 -43.40 -3.82
N HIS A 72 18.43 -42.42 -4.04
CA HIS A 72 18.76 -41.24 -4.85
C HIS A 72 19.91 -40.46 -4.19
N LEU A 73 19.84 -40.20 -2.89
CA LEU A 73 20.91 -39.50 -2.15
C LEU A 73 22.25 -40.25 -2.23
N ARG A 74 22.26 -41.58 -2.06
CA ARG A 74 23.48 -42.41 -2.15
C ARG A 74 24.17 -42.37 -3.51
N ALA A 75 23.45 -42.04 -4.58
CA ALA A 75 24.03 -41.84 -5.91
C ALA A 75 24.86 -40.54 -5.98
N PHE A 76 24.61 -39.58 -5.09
CA PHE A 76 25.28 -38.28 -5.03
C PHE A 76 26.45 -38.24 -4.03
N ARG A 77 26.78 -39.36 -3.35
CA ARG A 77 27.87 -39.45 -2.34
C ARG A 77 29.27 -38.97 -2.76
N CYS A 78 29.55 -38.90 -4.07
CA CYS A 78 30.82 -38.40 -4.59
C CYS A 78 30.68 -37.05 -5.30
N VAL A 79 29.48 -36.47 -5.41
CA VAL A 79 29.22 -35.24 -6.14
C VAL A 79 29.62 -34.04 -5.27
N GLY A 80 30.58 -33.25 -5.76
CA GLY A 80 31.02 -32.02 -5.10
C GLY A 80 30.35 -30.76 -5.61
N ALA A 81 29.73 -30.82 -6.80
CA ALA A 81 29.01 -29.69 -7.38
C ALA A 81 27.86 -30.17 -8.27
N ILE A 82 26.75 -29.42 -8.28
CA ILE A 82 25.64 -29.58 -9.22
C ILE A 82 25.57 -28.30 -10.05
N THR A 83 25.54 -28.36 -11.38
CA THR A 83 25.42 -27.14 -12.22
C THR A 83 23.98 -26.67 -12.36
N GLY A 84 23.01 -27.60 -12.28
CA GLY A 84 21.58 -27.29 -12.31
C GLY A 84 21.00 -27.06 -10.91
N THR A 85 19.69 -27.23 -10.81
CA THR A 85 18.90 -27.14 -9.58
C THR A 85 18.89 -28.47 -8.83
N LEU A 86 19.04 -28.42 -7.51
CA LEU A 86 18.82 -29.55 -6.61
C LEU A 86 17.43 -29.43 -5.98
N VAL A 87 16.55 -30.36 -6.28
CA VAL A 87 15.22 -30.49 -5.67
C VAL A 87 15.20 -31.70 -4.74
N LEU A 88 14.96 -31.43 -3.46
CA LEU A 88 14.74 -32.41 -2.40
C LEU A 88 13.24 -32.48 -2.10
N GLU A 89 12.62 -33.57 -2.52
CA GLU A 89 11.21 -33.89 -2.29
C GLU A 89 11.13 -35.28 -1.69
N LEU A 90 11.61 -35.37 -0.46
CA LEU A 90 12.01 -36.62 0.16
C LEU A 90 10.83 -37.32 0.80
N GLN A 91 10.80 -38.64 0.61
CA GLN A 91 9.84 -39.50 1.27
C GLN A 91 10.02 -39.44 2.79
N PRO A 92 8.94 -39.67 3.58
CA PRO A 92 8.98 -39.49 5.04
C PRO A 92 10.00 -40.37 5.78
N ASP A 93 10.50 -41.43 5.15
CA ASP A 93 11.52 -42.33 5.71
C ASP A 93 12.96 -41.78 5.61
N VAL A 94 13.17 -40.70 4.84
CA VAL A 94 14.47 -40.04 4.71
C VAL A 94 14.60 -38.92 5.75
N ALA A 95 15.47 -39.14 6.74
CA ALA A 95 15.65 -38.22 7.88
C ALA A 95 16.95 -37.41 7.86
N HIS A 96 17.85 -37.64 6.89
CA HIS A 96 19.16 -36.98 6.81
C HIS A 96 19.65 -36.88 5.36
N LEU A 97 20.56 -35.93 5.12
CA LEU A 97 21.16 -35.68 3.81
C LEU A 97 22.65 -36.07 3.76
N HIS A 98 23.19 -36.79 4.74
CA HIS A 98 24.63 -37.13 4.82
C HIS A 98 25.30 -37.61 3.51
N PRO A 99 24.64 -38.31 2.59
CA PRO A 99 25.24 -38.59 1.28
C PRO A 99 25.54 -37.35 0.41
N LEU A 100 25.18 -36.14 0.82
CA LEU A 100 25.50 -34.88 0.14
C LEU A 100 26.66 -34.13 0.82
N ASP A 101 27.34 -34.72 1.81
CA ASP A 101 28.38 -34.11 2.65
C ASP A 101 29.56 -33.46 1.90
N ARG A 102 29.77 -33.84 0.63
CA ARG A 102 30.80 -33.27 -0.25
C ARG A 102 30.31 -32.14 -1.13
N LEU A 103 29.00 -31.87 -1.18
CA LEU A 103 28.41 -30.89 -2.07
C LEU A 103 28.79 -29.47 -1.62
N THR A 104 29.63 -28.80 -2.41
CA THR A 104 30.14 -27.46 -2.10
C THR A 104 29.44 -26.34 -2.86
N ARG A 105 28.83 -26.66 -4.01
CA ARG A 105 28.21 -25.68 -4.90
C ARG A 105 26.99 -26.24 -5.61
N ILE A 106 25.95 -25.42 -5.72
CA ILE A 106 24.80 -25.62 -6.60
C ILE A 106 24.77 -24.44 -7.56
N GLY A 107 24.82 -24.69 -8.87
CA GLY A 107 24.81 -23.66 -9.92
C GLY A 107 23.42 -23.07 -10.14
N GLY A 108 22.37 -23.89 -10.01
CA GLY A 108 20.97 -23.47 -9.97
C GLY A 108 20.47 -23.27 -8.54
N SER A 109 19.21 -23.62 -8.31
CA SER A 109 18.54 -23.43 -7.01
C SER A 109 18.69 -24.65 -6.09
N LEU A 110 18.64 -24.43 -4.78
CA LEU A 110 18.37 -25.48 -3.79
C LEU A 110 16.89 -25.38 -3.40
N ILE A 111 16.11 -26.41 -3.68
CA ILE A 111 14.69 -26.47 -3.38
C ILE A 111 14.45 -27.64 -2.44
N VAL A 112 13.96 -27.38 -1.23
CA VAL A 112 13.47 -28.39 -0.28
C VAL A 112 11.98 -28.23 -0.17
N ARG A 113 11.22 -29.25 -0.58
CA ARG A 113 9.76 -29.24 -0.50
C ARG A 113 9.19 -30.55 -0.02
N ASP A 114 8.03 -30.53 0.63
CA ASP A 114 7.26 -31.72 1.02
C ASP A 114 8.08 -32.80 1.78
N SER A 115 9.13 -32.39 2.48
CA SER A 115 10.13 -33.28 3.08
C SER A 115 9.91 -33.40 4.59
N ALA A 116 8.74 -33.91 4.98
CA ALA A 116 8.30 -33.95 6.38
C ALA A 116 9.18 -34.81 7.32
N GLY A 117 9.97 -35.73 6.77
CA GLY A 117 10.91 -36.58 7.53
C GLY A 117 12.20 -35.89 7.96
N LEU A 118 12.55 -34.74 7.36
CA LEU A 118 13.76 -34.00 7.69
C LEU A 118 13.53 -33.08 8.90
N ALA A 119 14.34 -33.26 9.94
CA ALA A 119 14.40 -32.36 11.09
C ALA A 119 15.43 -31.23 10.90
N THR A 120 16.51 -31.52 10.16
CA THR A 120 17.60 -30.60 9.82
C THR A 120 18.03 -30.81 8.36
N LEU A 121 18.99 -30.02 7.89
CA LEU A 121 19.64 -30.17 6.58
C LEU A 121 21.05 -30.78 6.70
N GLU A 122 21.33 -31.49 7.80
CA GLU A 122 22.60 -32.17 8.03
C GLU A 122 22.97 -33.09 6.85
N GLY A 123 24.21 -32.95 6.39
CA GLY A 123 24.71 -33.45 5.12
C GLY A 123 24.96 -32.36 4.07
N LEU A 124 24.57 -31.11 4.30
CA LEU A 124 24.90 -29.98 3.41
C LEU A 124 26.02 -29.07 3.93
N GLU A 125 26.74 -29.47 4.99
CA GLU A 125 27.67 -28.62 5.74
C GLU A 125 28.83 -28.08 4.88
N ALA A 126 29.14 -28.76 3.78
CA ALA A 126 30.16 -28.35 2.81
C ALA A 126 29.67 -27.30 1.81
N LEU A 127 28.36 -27.06 1.70
CA LEU A 127 27.77 -26.11 0.75
C LEU A 127 28.23 -24.69 1.09
N ARG A 128 28.71 -23.96 0.07
CA ARG A 128 29.23 -22.59 0.21
C ARG A 128 28.48 -21.58 -0.64
N ASP A 129 27.97 -22.02 -1.79
CA ASP A 129 27.47 -21.15 -2.85
C ASP A 129 26.27 -21.81 -3.55
N VAL A 130 25.17 -21.05 -3.64
CA VAL A 130 23.99 -21.39 -4.45
C VAL A 130 23.82 -20.29 -5.50
N GLY A 131 23.86 -20.68 -6.78
CA GLY A 131 23.78 -19.76 -7.91
C GLY A 131 22.37 -19.29 -8.26
N GLY A 132 21.34 -19.97 -7.76
CA GLY A 132 19.94 -19.57 -7.82
C GLY A 132 19.36 -19.28 -6.45
N THR A 133 18.10 -19.66 -6.27
CA THR A 133 17.31 -19.47 -5.04
C THR A 133 17.57 -20.61 -4.06
N VAL A 134 17.63 -20.30 -2.77
CA VAL A 134 17.41 -21.29 -1.70
C VAL A 134 15.95 -21.21 -1.30
N ARG A 135 15.17 -22.25 -1.59
CA ARG A 135 13.74 -22.35 -1.32
C ARG A 135 13.45 -23.53 -0.41
N ILE A 136 12.82 -23.27 0.73
CA ILE A 136 12.35 -24.28 1.67
C ILE A 136 10.85 -24.07 1.85
N GLU A 137 10.06 -25.04 1.42
CA GLU A 137 8.60 -24.96 1.45
C GLU A 137 8.00 -26.24 2.02
N ASP A 138 6.88 -26.14 2.75
CA ASP A 138 6.16 -27.30 3.29
C ASP A 138 7.03 -28.27 4.11
N ALA A 139 8.05 -27.75 4.78
CA ALA A 139 9.02 -28.50 5.57
C ALA A 139 8.54 -28.65 7.03
N GLN A 140 7.47 -29.41 7.23
CA GLN A 140 6.81 -29.54 8.54
C GLN A 140 7.70 -30.12 9.65
N GLY A 141 8.63 -31.01 9.30
CA GLY A 141 9.56 -31.60 10.27
C GLY A 141 10.74 -30.70 10.65
N LEU A 142 11.04 -29.69 9.83
CA LEU A 142 12.29 -28.94 9.90
C LEU A 142 12.25 -27.95 11.07
N SER A 143 13.16 -28.13 12.02
CA SER A 143 13.26 -27.30 13.23
C SER A 143 14.45 -26.34 13.22
N THR A 144 15.49 -26.66 12.43
CA THR A 144 16.70 -25.85 12.23
C THR A 144 17.13 -25.93 10.76
N LEU A 145 17.95 -24.97 10.32
CA LEU A 145 18.66 -25.02 9.03
C LEU A 145 20.08 -25.60 9.17
N GLU A 146 20.40 -26.27 10.29
CA GLU A 146 21.71 -26.90 10.51
C GLU A 146 22.06 -27.78 9.32
N GLY A 147 23.31 -27.70 8.88
CA GLY A 147 23.72 -28.17 7.56
C GLY A 147 23.98 -27.03 6.58
N LEU A 148 23.39 -25.84 6.76
CA LEU A 148 23.70 -24.67 5.92
C LEU A 148 24.77 -23.74 6.52
N ASP A 149 25.43 -24.13 7.62
CA ASP A 149 26.46 -23.37 8.38
C ASP A 149 27.68 -22.93 7.55
N GLY A 150 27.83 -23.55 6.38
CA GLY A 150 28.84 -23.25 5.40
C GLY A 150 28.49 -22.15 4.41
N LEU A 151 27.20 -21.85 4.24
CA LEU A 151 26.69 -21.07 3.13
C LEU A 151 27.11 -19.60 3.27
N THR A 152 27.78 -19.08 2.24
CA THR A 152 28.30 -17.71 2.23
C THR A 152 27.62 -16.82 1.20
N ALA A 153 27.07 -17.42 0.15
CA ALA A 153 26.46 -16.69 -0.96
C ALA A 153 25.23 -17.41 -1.52
N ILE A 154 24.16 -16.63 -1.73
CA ILE A 154 22.98 -17.00 -2.51
C ILE A 154 22.84 -15.94 -3.60
N ARG A 155 22.97 -16.30 -4.87
CA ARG A 155 22.86 -15.33 -5.98
C ARG A 155 21.42 -14.97 -6.33
N GLY A 156 20.44 -15.79 -5.95
CA GLY A 156 19.02 -15.49 -6.06
C GLY A 156 18.41 -15.15 -4.69
N ASP A 157 17.19 -15.65 -4.47
CA ASP A 157 16.42 -15.38 -3.25
C ASP A 157 16.70 -16.39 -2.13
N LEU A 158 16.42 -16.00 -0.89
CA LEU A 158 16.22 -16.89 0.24
C LEU A 158 14.72 -16.93 0.57
N VAL A 159 14.08 -18.06 0.33
CA VAL A 159 12.64 -18.26 0.54
C VAL A 159 12.44 -19.40 1.53
N VAL A 160 11.80 -19.10 2.66
CA VAL A 160 11.41 -20.11 3.65
C VAL A 160 9.93 -19.92 3.97
N GLN A 161 9.12 -20.89 3.59
CA GLN A 161 7.68 -20.84 3.79
C GLN A 161 7.14 -22.12 4.39
N ARG A 162 6.07 -22.01 5.21
CA ARG A 162 5.32 -23.17 5.71
C ARG A 162 6.21 -24.22 6.41
N ALA A 163 7.16 -23.76 7.22
CA ALA A 163 8.00 -24.59 8.10
C ALA A 163 7.71 -24.22 9.57
N PRO A 164 6.59 -24.69 10.15
CA PRO A 164 6.09 -24.18 11.42
C PRO A 164 6.95 -24.52 12.63
N ASN A 165 7.84 -25.52 12.54
CA ASN A 165 8.73 -25.91 13.63
C ASN A 165 10.09 -25.20 13.59
N LEU A 166 10.38 -24.41 12.55
CA LEU A 166 11.65 -23.71 12.41
C LEU A 166 11.74 -22.57 13.43
N THR A 167 12.77 -22.60 14.27
CA THR A 167 12.86 -21.68 15.43
C THR A 167 13.83 -20.52 15.25
N HIS A 168 14.84 -20.67 14.39
CA HIS A 168 15.90 -19.68 14.21
C HIS A 168 16.68 -19.94 12.90
N LEU A 169 17.52 -18.98 12.49
CA LEU A 169 18.28 -19.01 11.23
C LEU A 169 19.81 -19.09 11.41
N HIS A 170 20.31 -19.40 12.60
CA HIS A 170 21.75 -19.33 12.94
C HIS A 170 22.69 -20.04 11.95
N ALA A 171 22.23 -21.11 11.28
CA ALA A 171 23.03 -21.80 10.28
C ALA A 171 23.36 -20.90 9.06
N LEU A 172 22.71 -19.76 8.92
CA LEU A 172 23.01 -18.76 7.89
C LEU A 172 23.95 -17.64 8.37
N ASP A 173 24.54 -17.73 9.57
CA ASP A 173 25.42 -16.71 10.15
C ASP A 173 26.59 -16.26 9.26
N ARG A 174 26.99 -17.10 8.29
CA ARG A 174 28.08 -16.80 7.34
C ARG A 174 27.60 -16.23 6.01
N LEU A 175 26.30 -16.05 5.82
CA LEU A 175 25.71 -15.50 4.61
C LEU A 175 26.03 -14.02 4.51
N VAL A 176 26.96 -13.67 3.63
CA VAL A 176 27.43 -12.29 3.42
C VAL A 176 26.99 -11.72 2.08
N ALA A 177 26.56 -12.56 1.15
CA ALA A 177 26.15 -12.16 -0.19
C ALA A 177 24.77 -12.74 -0.53
N LEU A 178 23.81 -11.84 -0.77
CA LEU A 178 22.49 -12.16 -1.29
C LEU A 178 22.26 -11.35 -2.58
N GLY A 179 21.84 -12.01 -3.65
CA GLY A 179 21.55 -11.35 -4.93
C GLY A 179 20.09 -10.94 -5.12
N GLY A 180 19.15 -11.59 -4.40
CA GLY A 180 17.71 -11.36 -4.52
C GLY A 180 17.03 -10.98 -3.21
N ALA A 181 15.81 -11.49 -3.02
CA ALA A 181 14.94 -11.21 -1.89
C ALA A 181 15.15 -12.17 -0.71
N VAL A 182 14.70 -11.76 0.47
CA VAL A 182 14.46 -12.64 1.63
C VAL A 182 12.97 -12.71 1.86
N GLU A 183 12.39 -13.91 1.82
CA GLU A 183 10.99 -14.15 2.11
C GLU A 183 10.85 -15.22 3.19
N LEU A 184 10.36 -14.82 4.36
CA LEU A 184 10.07 -15.68 5.49
C LEU A 184 8.57 -15.60 5.77
N ALA A 185 7.84 -16.68 5.50
CA ALA A 185 6.39 -16.68 5.61
C ALA A 185 5.81 -17.92 6.32
N LYS A 186 4.85 -17.71 7.22
CA LYS A 186 4.14 -18.81 7.92
C LYS A 186 5.12 -19.69 8.71
N LEU A 187 5.95 -19.06 9.54
CA LEU A 187 6.93 -19.69 10.45
C LEU A 187 6.61 -19.29 11.89
N PRO A 188 5.47 -19.74 12.46
CA PRO A 188 4.97 -19.30 13.77
C PRO A 188 5.94 -19.55 14.94
N SER A 189 6.87 -20.50 14.84
CA SER A 189 7.89 -20.74 15.88
C SER A 189 9.20 -20.00 15.66
N LEU A 190 9.35 -19.25 14.56
CA LEU A 190 10.57 -18.51 14.27
C LEU A 190 10.67 -17.29 15.19
N GLU A 191 11.64 -17.31 16.10
CA GLU A 191 11.82 -16.28 17.14
C GLU A 191 13.05 -15.38 16.89
N ARG A 192 13.97 -15.78 16.00
CA ARG A 192 15.23 -15.07 15.76
C ARG A 192 15.63 -15.02 14.28
N LEU A 193 16.19 -13.88 13.86
CA LEU A 193 16.73 -13.62 12.52
C LEU A 193 18.27 -13.55 12.49
N ASP A 194 18.93 -14.16 13.47
CA ASP A 194 20.38 -14.07 13.68
C ASP A 194 21.24 -14.47 12.46
N GLY A 195 20.73 -15.37 11.61
CA GLY A 195 21.35 -15.73 10.34
C GLY A 195 21.44 -14.60 9.29
N LEU A 196 20.77 -13.46 9.50
CA LEU A 196 20.77 -12.32 8.57
C LEU A 196 21.71 -11.18 9.00
N ARG A 197 22.38 -11.30 10.15
CA ARG A 197 23.15 -10.23 10.82
C ARG A 197 24.25 -9.59 9.97
N ALA A 198 24.76 -10.30 8.97
CA ALA A 198 25.86 -9.83 8.12
C ALA A 198 25.37 -9.07 6.87
N LEU A 199 24.07 -9.08 6.59
CA LEU A 199 23.50 -8.46 5.40
C LEU A 199 23.31 -6.95 5.61
N ALA A 200 24.21 -6.17 5.04
CA ALA A 200 24.08 -4.71 5.05
C ALA A 200 23.02 -4.19 4.06
N ALA A 201 22.67 -4.98 3.05
CA ALA A 201 21.70 -4.64 2.02
C ALA A 201 20.97 -5.90 1.54
N ILE A 202 19.68 -5.76 1.24
CA ILE A 202 18.89 -6.75 0.51
C ILE A 202 18.52 -6.12 -0.84
N PRO A 203 19.09 -6.57 -1.98
CA PRO A 203 18.93 -5.90 -3.27
C PRO A 203 17.48 -5.80 -3.73
N ASP A 204 16.70 -6.86 -3.50
CA ASP A 204 15.27 -6.87 -3.82
C ASP A 204 14.45 -6.66 -2.54
N GLY A 205 13.54 -7.57 -2.19
CA GLY A 205 12.61 -7.39 -1.06
C GLY A 205 13.02 -8.11 0.21
N LEU A 206 12.58 -7.61 1.35
CA LEU A 206 12.53 -8.32 2.63
C LEU A 206 11.07 -8.47 3.04
N GLN A 207 10.58 -9.70 3.11
CA GLN A 207 9.22 -10.02 3.51
C GLN A 207 9.22 -10.94 4.73
N LEU A 208 8.66 -10.43 5.82
CA LEU A 208 8.48 -11.12 7.09
C LEU A 208 6.97 -11.20 7.36
N GLU A 209 6.39 -12.38 7.20
CA GLU A 209 4.94 -12.57 7.30
C GLU A 209 4.56 -13.77 8.16
N ARG A 210 3.68 -13.57 9.15
CA ARG A 210 3.17 -14.67 10.00
C ARG A 210 4.29 -15.43 10.70
N LEU A 211 5.10 -14.70 11.47
CA LEU A 211 6.25 -15.21 12.24
C LEU A 211 6.04 -15.01 13.74
N GLY A 212 6.74 -15.81 14.55
CA GLY A 212 6.74 -15.72 16.02
C GLY A 212 7.70 -14.68 16.62
N LEU A 213 8.22 -13.77 15.79
CA LEU A 213 9.24 -12.79 16.20
C LEU A 213 8.70 -11.81 17.24
N SER A 214 9.44 -11.63 18.33
CA SER A 214 9.21 -10.56 19.30
C SER A 214 10.06 -9.31 19.06
N GLN A 215 11.16 -9.46 18.32
CA GLN A 215 12.13 -8.42 17.95
C GLN A 215 12.71 -8.70 16.56
N LEU A 216 13.38 -7.71 15.95
CA LEU A 216 14.05 -7.85 14.64
C LEU A 216 15.58 -7.98 14.74
N ASP A 217 16.09 -8.38 15.92
CA ASP A 217 17.52 -8.69 16.13
C ASP A 217 18.08 -9.57 15.00
N GLY A 218 19.21 -9.15 14.45
CA GLY A 218 19.78 -9.77 13.25
C GLY A 218 19.54 -8.97 11.97
N LEU A 219 18.76 -7.88 12.02
CA LEU A 219 18.67 -6.90 10.94
C LEU A 219 19.49 -5.63 11.21
N ASP A 220 20.23 -5.56 12.31
CA ASP A 220 20.89 -4.35 12.82
C ASP A 220 21.89 -3.70 11.84
N ALA A 221 22.44 -4.50 10.91
CA ALA A 221 23.37 -4.03 9.88
C ALA A 221 22.66 -3.53 8.62
N LEU A 222 21.36 -3.78 8.47
CA LEU A 222 20.60 -3.53 7.25
C LEU A 222 20.40 -2.03 7.02
N THR A 223 21.08 -1.50 6.01
CA THR A 223 21.04 -0.07 5.66
C THR A 223 20.08 0.22 4.51
N THR A 224 19.84 -0.76 3.63
CA THR A 224 19.00 -0.59 2.43
C THR A 224 18.23 -1.86 2.07
N VAL A 225 16.97 -1.69 1.68
CA VAL A 225 16.17 -2.70 0.96
C VAL A 225 15.82 -2.12 -0.40
N GLY A 226 16.30 -2.70 -1.50
CA GLY A 226 16.12 -2.10 -2.83
C GLY A 226 14.70 -2.24 -3.40
N GLY A 227 13.94 -3.22 -2.89
CA GLY A 227 12.57 -3.54 -3.27
C GLY A 227 11.55 -3.21 -2.17
N ARG A 228 10.68 -4.19 -1.87
CA ARG A 228 9.64 -4.10 -0.85
C ARG A 228 10.20 -4.54 0.51
N LEU A 229 10.00 -3.75 1.56
CA LEU A 229 10.10 -4.19 2.95
C LEU A 229 8.70 -4.42 3.49
N ARG A 230 8.32 -5.66 3.79
CA ARG A 230 7.01 -6.04 4.34
C ARG A 230 7.16 -6.70 5.69
N LEU A 231 6.54 -6.09 6.70
CA LEU A 231 6.39 -6.61 8.05
C LEU A 231 4.89 -6.81 8.28
N ALA A 232 4.43 -8.07 8.26
CA ALA A 232 3.02 -8.38 8.30
C ALA A 232 2.71 -9.51 9.28
N GLU A 233 1.67 -9.34 10.10
CA GLU A 233 1.18 -10.39 11.00
C GLU A 233 2.30 -10.95 11.90
N LEU A 234 3.01 -10.09 12.62
CA LEU A 234 4.03 -10.45 13.61
C LEU A 234 3.44 -10.21 15.03
N PRO A 235 2.59 -11.11 15.54
CA PRO A 235 1.72 -10.85 16.70
C PRO A 235 2.44 -10.67 18.03
N ALA A 236 3.74 -11.01 18.10
CA ALA A 236 4.57 -10.84 19.30
C ALA A 236 5.53 -9.64 19.20
N LEU A 237 5.61 -8.97 18.04
CA LEU A 237 6.62 -7.95 17.78
C LEU A 237 6.36 -6.68 18.60
N ALA A 238 7.30 -6.32 19.48
CA ALA A 238 7.11 -5.19 20.39
C ALA A 238 7.31 -3.83 19.69
N ASP A 239 8.34 -3.73 18.86
CA ASP A 239 8.75 -2.52 18.13
C ASP A 239 9.56 -2.92 16.88
N LEU A 240 10.09 -1.94 16.15
CA LEU A 240 10.89 -2.16 14.94
C LEU A 240 12.40 -2.04 15.21
N THR A 241 12.83 -2.12 16.48
CA THR A 241 14.27 -2.10 16.82
C THR A 241 14.98 -3.26 16.16
N GLY A 242 16.18 -3.00 15.67
CA GLY A 242 16.89 -3.84 14.71
C GLY A 242 16.84 -3.32 13.28
N LEU A 243 15.97 -2.34 12.97
CA LEU A 243 16.00 -1.59 11.70
C LEU A 243 16.68 -0.21 11.83
N ASP A 244 17.34 0.07 12.94
CA ASP A 244 17.88 1.41 13.29
C ASP A 244 18.87 1.98 12.27
N ALA A 245 19.52 1.12 11.48
CA ALA A 245 20.45 1.50 10.43
C ALA A 245 19.79 1.73 9.05
N LEU A 246 18.51 1.38 8.89
CA LEU A 246 17.79 1.41 7.62
C LEU A 246 17.57 2.86 7.17
N THR A 247 18.18 3.21 6.03
CA THR A 247 18.14 4.58 5.49
C THR A 247 17.21 4.73 4.29
N SER A 248 16.96 3.65 3.54
CA SER A 248 16.11 3.70 2.35
C SER A 248 15.43 2.37 2.05
N VAL A 249 14.16 2.46 1.63
CA VAL A 249 13.42 1.37 0.97
C VAL A 249 13.14 1.79 -0.48
N GLY A 250 13.66 1.04 -1.45
CA GLY A 250 13.64 1.46 -2.85
C GLY A 250 12.26 1.40 -3.51
N ARG A 251 11.35 0.55 -3.02
CA ARG A 251 9.95 0.53 -3.46
C ARG A 251 9.01 0.79 -2.29
N ARG A 252 8.45 -0.26 -1.69
CA ARG A 252 7.33 -0.13 -0.75
C ARG A 252 7.72 -0.58 0.65
N LEU A 253 7.40 0.22 1.66
CA LEU A 253 7.44 -0.18 3.07
C LEU A 253 6.00 -0.52 3.48
N GLU A 254 5.75 -1.77 3.86
CA GLU A 254 4.46 -2.26 4.33
C GLU A 254 4.57 -2.68 5.80
N VAL A 255 3.84 -2.00 6.69
CA VAL A 255 3.76 -2.30 8.14
C VAL A 255 2.32 -2.64 8.45
N VAL A 256 2.00 -3.92 8.55
CA VAL A 256 0.61 -4.41 8.53
C VAL A 256 0.29 -5.33 9.70
N SER A 257 -0.79 -5.03 10.41
CA SER A 257 -1.32 -5.85 11.50
C SER A 257 -0.27 -6.16 12.58
N LEU A 258 0.53 -5.16 12.95
CA LEU A 258 1.53 -5.28 14.00
C LEU A 258 1.01 -4.71 15.33
N PRO A 259 1.36 -5.29 16.49
CA PRO A 259 0.91 -4.82 17.79
C PRO A 259 1.79 -3.69 18.36
N ILE A 260 2.46 -2.92 17.49
CA ILE A 260 3.38 -1.83 17.83
C ILE A 260 2.63 -0.57 18.28
N THR A 261 3.28 0.26 19.08
CA THR A 261 2.74 1.57 19.54
C THR A 261 3.30 2.76 18.79
N ASP A 262 4.48 2.62 18.21
CA ASP A 262 5.18 3.62 17.42
C ASP A 262 6.10 2.91 16.41
N LEU A 263 6.92 3.68 15.68
CA LEU A 263 7.82 3.19 14.63
C LEU A 263 9.29 3.29 15.07
N SER A 264 9.56 3.22 16.39
CA SER A 264 10.91 3.15 16.94
C SER A 264 11.69 2.03 16.25
N GLY A 265 12.91 2.35 15.80
CA GLY A 265 13.68 1.50 14.89
C GLY A 265 13.78 2.07 13.47
N LEU A 266 12.90 2.97 13.03
CA LEU A 266 12.99 3.59 11.69
C LEU A 266 13.62 4.99 11.67
N GLY A 267 14.26 5.42 12.76
CA GLY A 267 14.74 6.80 12.95
C GLY A 267 15.74 7.30 11.91
N ALA A 268 16.44 6.39 11.21
CA ALA A 268 17.39 6.70 10.14
C ALA A 268 16.76 6.73 8.73
N LEU A 269 15.50 6.32 8.59
CA LEU A 269 14.83 6.17 7.30
C LEU A 269 14.59 7.55 6.67
N ARG A 270 15.18 7.77 5.48
CA ARG A 270 15.11 9.05 4.77
C ARG A 270 14.13 9.06 3.61
N SER A 271 13.96 7.91 2.95
CA SER A 271 13.14 7.81 1.74
C SER A 271 12.50 6.44 1.55
N VAL A 272 11.27 6.44 1.04
CA VAL A 272 10.57 5.26 0.51
C VAL A 272 10.19 5.52 -0.95
N GLY A 273 10.79 4.80 -1.88
CA GLY A 273 10.73 5.17 -3.31
C GLY A 273 9.34 5.12 -3.95
N ALA A 274 8.45 4.25 -3.47
CA ALA A 274 7.10 4.08 -4.03
C ALA A 274 5.99 4.36 -3.01
N THR A 275 5.85 3.57 -1.94
CA THR A 275 4.73 3.77 -1.00
C THR A 275 5.12 3.38 0.42
N LEU A 276 4.79 4.24 1.37
CA LEU A 276 4.71 3.91 2.79
C LEU A 276 3.28 3.47 3.08
N TRP A 277 3.06 2.18 3.28
CA TRP A 277 1.76 1.58 3.55
C TRP A 277 1.72 1.08 4.99
N MET A 278 0.80 1.62 5.78
CA MET A 278 0.50 1.13 7.13
C MET A 278 -0.98 0.76 7.23
N ALA A 279 -1.26 -0.47 7.65
CA ALA A 279 -2.64 -0.94 7.75
C ALA A 279 -2.89 -1.82 8.98
N GLY A 280 -3.98 -1.58 9.70
CA GLY A 280 -4.43 -2.45 10.79
C GLY A 280 -3.48 -2.50 11.99
N ASN A 281 -2.64 -1.49 12.18
CA ASN A 281 -1.79 -1.34 13.37
C ASN A 281 -2.59 -0.67 14.49
N HIS A 282 -3.62 -1.36 15.00
CA HIS A 282 -4.64 -0.78 15.90
C HIS A 282 -4.10 -0.21 17.23
N ARG A 283 -2.85 -0.53 17.61
CA ARG A 283 -2.20 -0.05 18.83
C ARG A 283 -1.24 1.13 18.60
N GLN A 284 -0.97 1.49 17.35
CA GLN A 284 -0.05 2.57 17.03
C GLN A 284 -0.68 3.91 17.42
N VAL A 285 0.02 4.69 18.24
CA VAL A 285 -0.47 5.96 18.78
C VAL A 285 0.16 7.16 18.07
N SER A 286 1.39 7.01 17.58
CA SER A 286 2.13 8.08 16.89
C SER A 286 2.91 7.57 15.67
N MET A 287 3.41 8.51 14.88
CA MET A 287 4.35 8.27 13.78
C MET A 287 5.81 8.45 14.22
N ASP A 288 6.08 8.51 15.53
CA ASP A 288 7.43 8.67 16.05
C ASP A 288 8.32 7.52 15.57
N GLY A 289 9.55 7.86 15.21
CA GLY A 289 10.45 6.96 14.48
C GLY A 289 10.61 7.31 13.01
N LEU A 290 9.74 8.16 12.42
CA LEU A 290 9.91 8.64 11.03
C LEU A 290 10.43 10.08 10.90
N SER A 291 11.05 10.62 11.95
CA SER A 291 11.47 12.03 12.00
C SER A 291 12.55 12.43 10.99
N SER A 292 13.22 11.47 10.35
CA SER A 292 14.21 11.70 9.27
C SER A 292 13.62 11.54 7.86
N LEU A 293 12.36 11.13 7.74
CA LEU A 293 11.73 10.83 6.46
C LEU A 293 11.41 12.13 5.72
N THR A 294 11.95 12.26 4.50
CA THR A 294 11.84 13.50 3.70
C THR A 294 11.05 13.31 2.42
N SER A 295 11.03 12.09 1.87
CA SER A 295 10.36 11.78 0.62
C SER A 295 9.72 10.39 0.64
N VAL A 296 8.47 10.31 0.19
CA VAL A 296 7.78 9.05 -0.10
C VAL A 296 7.04 9.17 -1.43
N GLY A 297 7.06 8.14 -2.27
CA GLY A 297 6.23 8.15 -3.49
C GLY A 297 4.72 8.11 -3.19
N GLY A 298 4.34 7.74 -1.96
CA GLY A 298 2.96 7.74 -1.51
C GLY A 298 2.87 7.40 -0.03
N LEU A 299 1.93 8.02 0.68
CA LEU A 299 1.64 7.82 2.10
C LEU A 299 0.25 7.22 2.22
N VAL A 300 0.15 5.95 2.64
CA VAL A 300 -1.12 5.25 2.83
C VAL A 300 -1.24 4.80 4.28
N LEU A 301 -2.18 5.40 4.99
CA LEU A 301 -2.51 5.11 6.39
C LEU A 301 -3.96 4.62 6.45
N GLU A 302 -4.16 3.36 6.85
CA GLU A 302 -5.47 2.74 6.92
C GLU A 302 -5.69 1.98 8.24
N GLY A 303 -6.84 2.16 8.89
CA GLY A 303 -7.23 1.28 9.99
C GLY A 303 -6.32 1.36 11.22
N GLN A 304 -5.90 2.57 11.60
CA GLN A 304 -5.10 2.81 12.80
C GLN A 304 -5.97 3.46 13.89
N ASP A 305 -6.67 2.63 14.66
CA ASP A 305 -7.69 3.09 15.60
C ASP A 305 -7.17 4.00 16.71
N ALA A 306 -5.89 3.89 17.08
CA ALA A 306 -5.28 4.61 18.19
C ALA A 306 -4.40 5.81 17.75
N LEU A 307 -4.16 6.01 16.45
CA LEU A 307 -3.26 7.04 15.95
C LEU A 307 -3.87 8.43 16.20
N ARG A 308 -3.12 9.33 16.85
CA ARG A 308 -3.63 10.65 17.26
C ARG A 308 -3.11 11.83 16.46
N ASP A 309 -1.87 11.72 15.96
CA ASP A 309 -1.21 12.76 15.20
C ASP A 309 -0.18 12.16 14.22
N LEU A 310 0.28 12.99 13.28
CA LEU A 310 1.24 12.62 12.24
C LEU A 310 2.62 13.26 12.49
N THR A 311 2.90 13.68 13.72
CA THR A 311 4.00 14.63 13.98
C THR A 311 5.41 14.08 13.78
N GLY A 312 5.53 12.75 13.71
CA GLY A 312 6.74 12.07 13.26
C GLY A 312 7.10 12.36 11.80
N LEU A 313 6.17 12.87 10.98
CA LEU A 313 6.37 13.16 9.56
C LEU A 313 6.78 14.62 9.27
N ARG A 314 7.10 15.45 10.28
CA ARG A 314 7.36 16.89 10.10
C ARG A 314 8.47 17.28 9.11
N GLN A 315 9.35 16.36 8.72
CA GLN A 315 10.40 16.59 7.71
C GLN A 315 9.98 16.16 6.30
N LEU A 316 8.79 15.59 6.13
CA LEU A 316 8.28 15.16 4.83
C LEU A 316 7.94 16.39 3.98
N THR A 317 8.60 16.51 2.84
CA THR A 317 8.40 17.63 1.90
C THR A 317 8.02 17.16 0.50
N SER A 318 8.25 15.89 0.16
CA SER A 318 7.93 15.32 -1.15
C SER A 318 7.04 14.10 -0.96
N VAL A 319 5.85 14.15 -1.56
CA VAL A 319 4.89 13.07 -1.56
C VAL A 319 4.23 12.92 -2.93
N GLY A 320 4.08 11.68 -3.40
CA GLY A 320 3.21 11.39 -4.54
C GLY A 320 1.75 11.40 -4.09
N ASP A 321 1.22 10.25 -3.65
CA ASP A 321 -0.15 10.15 -3.13
C ASP A 321 -0.21 10.32 -1.61
N VAL A 322 -1.31 10.88 -1.09
CA VAL A 322 -1.63 10.90 0.34
C VAL A 322 -3.01 10.29 0.53
N ARG A 323 -3.08 9.15 1.22
CA ARG A 323 -4.31 8.44 1.57
C ARG A 323 -4.40 8.26 3.07
N LEU A 324 -5.28 9.03 3.70
CA LEU A 324 -5.62 8.94 5.12
C LEU A 324 -7.03 8.40 5.24
N ASP A 325 -7.16 7.17 5.73
CA ASP A 325 -8.41 6.44 5.66
C ASP A 325 -8.70 5.66 6.93
N HIS A 326 -9.90 5.82 7.48
CA HIS A 326 -10.33 5.12 8.70
C HIS A 326 -9.32 5.28 9.85
N LEU A 327 -9.09 6.53 10.29
CA LEU A 327 -8.23 6.87 11.43
C LEU A 327 -9.07 7.59 12.50
N PRO A 328 -9.96 6.88 13.22
CA PRO A 328 -11.01 7.50 14.04
C PRO A 328 -10.49 8.34 15.21
N SER A 329 -9.28 8.07 15.70
CA SER A 329 -8.64 8.84 16.79
C SER A 329 -7.77 10.00 16.30
N LEU A 330 -7.59 10.17 14.99
CA LEU A 330 -6.78 11.25 14.44
C LEU A 330 -7.54 12.57 14.55
N VAL A 331 -6.95 13.54 15.25
CA VAL A 331 -7.60 14.84 15.53
C VAL A 331 -6.91 16.02 14.84
N THR A 332 -5.76 15.79 14.22
CA THR A 332 -4.96 16.80 13.55
C THR A 332 -4.13 16.17 12.43
N LEU A 333 -3.85 16.95 11.38
CA LEU A 333 -2.88 16.59 10.34
C LEU A 333 -1.49 17.20 10.61
N ASP A 334 -1.25 17.67 11.84
CA ASP A 334 0.05 18.14 12.28
C ASP A 334 1.12 17.08 12.03
N GLY A 335 2.17 17.45 11.30
CA GLY A 335 3.12 16.53 10.69
C GLY A 335 3.27 16.76 9.20
N LEU A 336 2.21 17.19 8.52
CA LEU A 336 2.21 17.39 7.06
C LEU A 336 2.53 18.83 6.62
N GLN A 337 2.93 19.72 7.54
CA GLN A 337 3.13 21.14 7.24
C GLN A 337 4.30 21.41 6.28
N GLY A 338 5.18 20.44 6.09
CA GLY A 338 6.30 20.53 5.15
C GLY A 338 5.92 20.33 3.69
N LEU A 339 4.70 19.88 3.40
CA LEU A 339 4.22 19.61 2.05
C LEU A 339 3.83 20.91 1.33
N ASP A 340 4.37 21.13 0.14
CA ASP A 340 4.01 22.24 -0.77
C ASP A 340 3.13 21.77 -1.94
N ARG A 341 3.29 20.50 -2.35
CA ARG A 341 2.59 19.86 -3.45
C ARG A 341 2.37 18.38 -3.17
N VAL A 342 1.24 17.86 -3.63
CA VAL A 342 0.94 16.42 -3.73
C VAL A 342 0.99 16.05 -5.22
N GLU A 343 1.95 15.21 -5.63
CA GLU A 343 2.14 14.87 -7.06
C GLU A 343 1.09 13.90 -7.61
N GLY A 344 0.32 13.25 -6.73
CA GLY A 344 -0.80 12.37 -7.06
C GLY A 344 -2.07 12.81 -6.36
N ASP A 345 -2.79 11.84 -5.80
CA ASP A 345 -4.09 12.06 -5.15
C ASP A 345 -3.94 12.42 -3.67
N LEU A 346 -4.85 13.26 -3.16
CA LEU A 346 -5.03 13.55 -1.74
C LEU A 346 -6.41 13.08 -1.30
N LEU A 347 -6.46 11.98 -0.55
CA LEU A 347 -7.68 11.40 0.01
C LEU A 347 -7.67 11.48 1.55
N VAL A 348 -8.68 12.13 2.11
CA VAL A 348 -8.95 12.24 3.54
C VAL A 348 -10.35 11.69 3.81
N ARG A 349 -10.42 10.48 4.38
CA ARG A 349 -11.67 9.72 4.47
C ARG A 349 -11.86 9.07 5.83
N GLU A 350 -13.09 9.09 6.35
CA GLU A 350 -13.46 8.44 7.63
C GLU A 350 -12.57 8.84 8.83
N LEU A 351 -12.25 10.14 8.93
CA LEU A 351 -11.47 10.73 10.04
C LEU A 351 -12.39 11.48 11.00
N HIS A 352 -13.22 10.75 11.74
CA HIS A 352 -14.30 11.34 12.54
C HIS A 352 -13.83 12.27 13.68
N GLY A 353 -12.57 12.19 14.12
CA GLY A 353 -11.99 13.07 15.12
C GLY A 353 -11.51 14.42 14.60
N LEU A 354 -11.47 14.61 13.27
CA LEU A 354 -10.86 15.77 12.62
C LEU A 354 -11.88 16.91 12.45
N ALA A 355 -11.55 18.10 12.97
CA ALA A 355 -12.44 19.28 12.92
C ALA A 355 -12.09 20.28 11.81
N ASP A 356 -10.84 20.26 11.34
CA ASP A 356 -10.30 21.08 10.26
C ASP A 356 -9.13 20.35 9.57
N LEU A 357 -8.60 20.88 8.48
CA LEU A 357 -7.51 20.29 7.71
C LEU A 357 -6.15 20.97 7.98
N ARG A 358 -6.00 21.67 9.11
CA ARG A 358 -4.73 22.31 9.48
C ARG A 358 -3.65 21.26 9.59
N GLY A 359 -2.47 21.61 9.09
CA GLY A 359 -1.44 20.63 8.76
C GLY A 359 -1.16 20.61 7.26
N LEU A 360 -2.14 20.93 6.42
CA LEU A 360 -1.99 21.03 4.96
C LEU A 360 -1.79 22.47 4.45
N ASP A 361 -1.55 23.44 5.35
CA ASP A 361 -1.48 24.87 5.05
C ASP A 361 -0.43 25.24 3.98
N GLY A 362 0.60 24.41 3.82
CA GLY A 362 1.65 24.58 2.80
C GLY A 362 1.24 24.11 1.41
N VAL A 363 0.22 23.25 1.28
CA VAL A 363 -0.15 22.61 0.02
C VAL A 363 -0.79 23.62 -0.90
N THR A 364 -0.11 23.88 -2.01
CA THR A 364 -0.55 24.82 -3.06
C THR A 364 -1.11 24.11 -4.29
N HIS A 365 -0.72 22.85 -4.52
CA HIS A 365 -1.12 22.08 -5.68
C HIS A 365 -1.36 20.62 -5.33
N VAL A 366 -2.42 20.03 -5.90
CA VAL A 366 -2.66 18.59 -5.95
C VAL A 366 -2.76 18.22 -7.43
N ASP A 367 -1.90 17.35 -7.93
CA ASP A 367 -1.87 17.03 -9.36
C ASP A 367 -2.95 16.02 -9.78
N GLY A 368 -3.33 15.14 -8.86
CA GLY A 368 -4.45 14.23 -9.00
C GLY A 368 -5.73 14.79 -8.38
N ASP A 369 -6.52 13.89 -7.79
CA ASP A 369 -7.80 14.18 -7.16
C ASP A 369 -7.62 14.65 -5.70
N LEU A 370 -8.46 15.60 -5.27
CA LEU A 370 -8.65 15.94 -3.86
C LEU A 370 -10.01 15.43 -3.40
N THR A 371 -10.02 14.38 -2.58
CA THR A 371 -11.23 13.80 -1.99
C THR A 371 -11.24 13.97 -0.49
N VAL A 372 -12.26 14.65 0.03
CA VAL A 372 -12.54 14.75 1.47
C VAL A 372 -13.92 14.16 1.72
N SER A 373 -13.98 13.03 2.41
CA SER A 373 -15.26 12.34 2.59
C SER A 373 -15.49 11.68 3.93
N MET A 374 -16.77 11.56 4.32
CA MET A 374 -17.20 10.89 5.55
C MET A 374 -16.54 11.48 6.82
N LEU A 375 -16.31 12.80 6.82
CA LEU A 375 -15.77 13.55 7.96
C LEU A 375 -16.89 14.28 8.68
N TYR A 376 -17.75 13.55 9.37
CA TYR A 376 -18.95 14.10 10.00
C TYR A 376 -18.69 15.20 11.05
N GLY A 377 -17.47 15.28 11.62
CA GLY A 377 -17.06 16.32 12.56
C GLY A 377 -16.34 17.53 11.94
N LEU A 378 -16.10 17.53 10.62
CA LEU A 378 -15.35 18.58 9.94
C LEU A 378 -16.21 19.85 9.80
N ARG A 379 -15.71 20.98 10.33
CA ARG A 379 -16.45 22.25 10.38
C ARG A 379 -15.98 23.28 9.38
N THR A 380 -14.75 23.15 8.91
CA THR A 380 -14.03 24.12 8.07
C THR A 380 -12.98 23.38 7.26
N LEU A 381 -12.63 23.94 6.10
CA LEU A 381 -11.53 23.47 5.26
C LEU A 381 -10.23 24.22 5.57
N ALA A 382 -10.14 24.90 6.72
CA ALA A 382 -8.94 25.58 7.19
C ALA A 382 -7.75 24.62 7.11
N GLY A 383 -6.64 25.08 6.55
CA GLY A 383 -5.56 24.22 6.07
C GLY A 383 -5.45 24.19 4.55
N LEU A 384 -6.52 24.46 3.80
CA LEU A 384 -6.47 24.50 2.32
C LEU A 384 -6.41 25.92 1.73
N GLY A 385 -6.15 26.94 2.57
CA GLY A 385 -6.07 28.36 2.18
C GLY A 385 -5.05 28.68 1.09
N GLY A 386 -3.98 27.88 1.01
CA GLY A 386 -2.92 28.03 0.03
C GLY A 386 -3.18 27.32 -1.30
N LEU A 387 -4.24 26.50 -1.40
CA LEU A 387 -4.48 25.64 -2.56
C LEU A 387 -4.89 26.47 -3.78
N VAL A 388 -4.11 26.37 -4.86
CA VAL A 388 -4.27 27.13 -6.10
C VAL A 388 -4.84 26.28 -7.23
N GLU A 389 -4.41 25.03 -7.33
CA GLU A 389 -4.80 24.15 -8.44
C GLU A 389 -4.97 22.70 -7.98
N ILE A 390 -6.03 22.07 -8.51
CA ILE A 390 -6.27 20.63 -8.45
C ILE A 390 -6.26 20.13 -9.89
N GLY A 391 -5.35 19.22 -10.26
CA GLY A 391 -5.25 18.70 -11.61
C GLY A 391 -6.39 17.73 -11.95
N GLY A 392 -6.89 16.99 -10.97
CA GLY A 392 -8.04 16.10 -11.04
C GLY A 392 -9.33 16.72 -10.49
N THR A 393 -10.14 15.90 -9.84
CA THR A 393 -11.45 16.20 -9.27
C THR A 393 -11.33 16.73 -7.84
N LEU A 394 -12.12 17.76 -7.51
CA LEU A 394 -12.41 18.13 -6.12
C LEU A 394 -13.71 17.46 -5.70
N ALA A 395 -13.64 16.50 -4.79
CA ALA A 395 -14.80 15.81 -4.24
C ALA A 395 -14.93 16.07 -2.73
N LEU A 396 -16.04 16.68 -2.32
CA LEU A 396 -16.46 16.83 -0.93
C LEU A 396 -17.75 16.02 -0.73
N ASP A 397 -17.70 14.95 0.05
CA ASP A 397 -18.81 14.01 0.22
C ASP A 397 -19.09 13.71 1.70
N GLU A 398 -20.34 13.71 2.14
CA GLU A 398 -20.73 13.35 3.51
C GLU A 398 -19.98 14.16 4.60
N LEU A 399 -20.07 15.50 4.53
CA LEU A 399 -19.48 16.44 5.50
C LEU A 399 -20.57 17.21 6.26
N ASP A 400 -21.21 16.53 7.21
CA ASP A 400 -22.44 17.01 7.85
C ASP A 400 -22.31 18.33 8.61
N GLU A 401 -21.14 18.65 9.18
CA GLU A 401 -20.93 19.89 9.95
C GLU A 401 -20.33 21.03 9.13
N LEU A 402 -19.99 20.81 7.85
CA LEU A 402 -19.36 21.81 6.99
C LEU A 402 -20.38 22.85 6.50
N ARG A 403 -20.19 24.12 6.89
CA ARG A 403 -21.12 25.21 6.57
C ARG A 403 -20.70 26.12 5.42
N ARG A 404 -19.39 26.22 5.19
CA ARG A 404 -18.75 27.14 4.25
C ARG A 404 -17.50 26.52 3.67
N VAL A 405 -17.12 26.96 2.49
CA VAL A 405 -15.88 26.56 1.78
C VAL A 405 -14.91 27.74 1.63
N ASP A 406 -15.08 28.81 2.41
CA ASP A 406 -14.32 30.07 2.33
C ASP A 406 -12.80 29.89 2.40
N ASP A 407 -12.34 28.81 3.03
CA ASP A 407 -10.94 28.44 3.11
C ASP A 407 -10.32 28.05 1.76
N LEU A 408 -11.09 27.90 0.68
CA LEU A 408 -10.60 27.62 -0.67
C LEU A 408 -10.45 28.88 -1.56
N SER A 409 -10.40 30.07 -0.95
CA SER A 409 -10.37 31.36 -1.67
C SER A 409 -9.24 31.57 -2.69
N SER A 410 -8.15 30.79 -2.60
CA SER A 410 -7.02 30.84 -3.53
C SER A 410 -7.18 29.93 -4.75
N LEU A 411 -8.16 29.01 -4.73
CA LEU A 411 -8.32 27.99 -5.76
C LEU A 411 -8.76 28.62 -7.08
N ARG A 412 -7.95 28.42 -8.12
CA ARG A 412 -8.17 29.00 -9.46
C ARG A 412 -8.61 27.99 -10.49
N ARG A 413 -8.21 26.74 -10.35
CA ARG A 413 -8.41 25.72 -11.39
C ARG A 413 -8.65 24.35 -10.78
N ILE A 414 -9.65 23.69 -11.34
CA ILE A 414 -9.91 22.25 -11.19
C ILE A 414 -9.80 21.67 -12.61
N GLY A 415 -8.88 20.73 -12.82
CA GLY A 415 -8.68 20.09 -14.12
C GLY A 415 -9.70 19.00 -14.43
N GLY A 416 -10.24 18.35 -13.39
CA GLY A 416 -11.36 17.40 -13.45
C GLY A 416 -12.70 18.04 -13.09
N SER A 417 -13.48 17.34 -12.28
CA SER A 417 -14.83 17.76 -11.86
C SER A 417 -14.82 18.46 -10.49
N LEU A 418 -15.83 19.28 -10.24
CA LEU A 418 -16.21 19.70 -8.89
C LEU A 418 -17.43 18.90 -8.46
N SER A 419 -17.30 18.11 -7.40
CA SER A 419 -18.37 17.26 -6.87
C SER A 419 -18.63 17.58 -5.40
N LEU A 420 -19.81 18.10 -5.10
CA LEU A 420 -20.31 18.27 -3.75
C LEU A 420 -21.49 17.34 -3.54
N ARG A 421 -21.37 16.39 -2.61
CA ARG A 421 -22.44 15.43 -2.32
C ARG A 421 -22.70 15.34 -0.81
N VAL A 422 -23.97 15.26 -0.42
CA VAL A 422 -24.42 15.08 0.98
C VAL A 422 -23.72 16.07 1.94
N LEU A 423 -23.91 17.37 1.72
CA LEU A 423 -23.41 18.43 2.61
C LEU A 423 -24.60 19.12 3.28
N ASN A 424 -25.03 18.54 4.40
CA ASN A 424 -26.30 18.88 5.03
C ASN A 424 -26.38 20.31 5.60
N GLU A 425 -25.25 20.92 5.92
CA GLU A 425 -25.18 22.25 6.55
C GLU A 425 -24.55 23.34 5.65
N LEU A 426 -24.14 23.02 4.42
CA LEU A 426 -23.50 23.97 3.51
C LEU A 426 -24.51 25.04 3.05
N GLU A 427 -24.23 26.32 3.33
CA GLU A 427 -25.14 27.44 3.04
C GLU A 427 -24.83 28.14 1.70
N GLY A 428 -23.56 28.09 1.27
CA GLY A 428 -23.05 28.80 0.08
C GLY A 428 -21.62 28.38 -0.29
N VAL A 429 -21.15 28.89 -1.45
CA VAL A 429 -19.85 28.50 -2.05
C VAL A 429 -18.87 29.67 -2.25
N ALA A 430 -19.03 30.72 -1.44
CA ALA A 430 -18.28 31.98 -1.55
C ALA A 430 -16.75 31.83 -1.53
N GLY A 431 -16.23 30.69 -1.06
CA GLY A 431 -14.81 30.36 -1.11
C GLY A 431 -14.22 30.15 -2.49
N TRP A 432 -14.99 30.15 -3.59
CA TRP A 432 -14.43 29.94 -4.92
C TRP A 432 -14.31 31.20 -5.79
N GLN A 433 -14.27 32.38 -5.16
CA GLN A 433 -14.19 33.67 -5.87
C GLN A 433 -13.03 33.81 -6.87
N ALA A 434 -11.95 33.02 -6.73
CA ALA A 434 -10.82 33.01 -7.64
C ALA A 434 -10.90 31.88 -8.69
N LEU A 435 -11.89 30.98 -8.62
CA LEU A 435 -12.01 29.80 -9.47
C LEU A 435 -12.43 30.22 -10.88
N GLU A 436 -11.54 30.03 -11.85
CA GLU A 436 -11.70 30.47 -13.23
C GLU A 436 -12.12 29.32 -14.16
N HIS A 437 -11.72 28.08 -13.83
CA HIS A 437 -11.85 26.93 -14.72
C HIS A 437 -12.16 25.61 -13.98
N ILE A 438 -13.14 24.87 -14.50
CA ILE A 438 -13.43 23.47 -14.17
C ILE A 438 -13.40 22.66 -15.47
N GLY A 439 -12.57 21.61 -15.54
CA GLY A 439 -12.30 20.92 -16.80
C GLY A 439 -13.36 19.93 -17.24
N LEU A 440 -14.10 19.35 -16.30
CA LEU A 440 -15.19 18.42 -16.57
C LEU A 440 -16.50 18.97 -15.99
N HIS A 441 -17.08 18.30 -14.99
CA HIS A 441 -18.43 18.54 -14.53
C HIS A 441 -18.49 19.40 -13.27
N VAL A 442 -19.64 20.04 -13.04
CA VAL A 442 -20.05 20.56 -11.73
C VAL A 442 -21.24 19.75 -11.27
N LEU A 443 -21.07 18.98 -10.20
CA LEU A 443 -22.10 18.12 -9.62
C LEU A 443 -22.40 18.59 -8.19
N LEU A 444 -23.60 19.11 -7.97
CA LEU A 444 -24.08 19.56 -6.67
C LEU A 444 -25.29 18.72 -6.26
N GLU A 445 -25.09 17.76 -5.39
CA GLU A 445 -26.09 16.72 -5.09
C GLU A 445 -26.37 16.68 -3.57
N VAL A 446 -27.65 16.72 -3.18
CA VAL A 446 -28.05 16.65 -1.78
C VAL A 446 -27.40 17.74 -0.91
N LEU A 447 -27.79 18.99 -1.18
CA LEU A 447 -27.33 20.18 -0.45
C LEU A 447 -28.56 20.95 0.07
N PRO A 448 -29.25 20.44 1.11
CA PRO A 448 -30.57 20.93 1.53
C PRO A 448 -30.56 22.37 2.06
N ARG A 449 -29.40 22.92 2.41
CA ARG A 449 -29.23 24.28 2.92
C ARG A 449 -28.53 25.24 1.98
N LEU A 450 -28.10 24.79 0.80
CA LEU A 450 -27.44 25.65 -0.16
C LEU A 450 -28.45 26.68 -0.66
N THR A 451 -28.21 27.96 -0.39
CA THR A 451 -29.14 29.04 -0.78
C THR A 451 -28.68 29.80 -2.01
N HIS A 452 -27.37 29.84 -2.24
CA HIS A 452 -26.74 30.62 -3.30
C HIS A 452 -25.44 29.99 -3.77
N VAL A 453 -25.06 30.27 -5.02
CA VAL A 453 -23.76 29.91 -5.60
C VAL A 453 -22.86 31.14 -5.84
N ASP A 454 -22.88 32.08 -4.91
CA ASP A 454 -21.89 33.16 -4.84
C ASP A 454 -20.50 32.54 -4.64
N GLY A 455 -19.48 33.00 -5.35
CA GLY A 455 -18.19 32.32 -5.48
C GLY A 455 -17.89 31.92 -6.92
N PHE A 456 -18.88 31.59 -7.76
CA PHE A 456 -18.62 31.29 -9.16
C PHE A 456 -18.47 32.52 -10.08
N GLU A 457 -18.32 33.73 -9.54
CA GLU A 457 -18.29 34.95 -10.37
C GLU A 457 -17.04 35.05 -11.25
N ALA A 458 -15.91 34.45 -10.84
CA ALA A 458 -14.71 34.35 -11.66
C ALA A 458 -14.75 33.16 -12.64
N LEU A 459 -15.66 32.21 -12.46
CA LEU A 459 -15.75 31.02 -13.28
C LEU A 459 -16.10 31.41 -14.72
N ARG A 460 -15.32 30.93 -15.68
CA ARG A 460 -15.50 31.22 -17.11
C ARG A 460 -15.77 29.97 -17.93
N VAL A 461 -15.18 28.85 -17.53
CA VAL A 461 -15.18 27.60 -18.28
C VAL A 461 -15.60 26.45 -17.37
N VAL A 462 -16.61 25.70 -17.82
CA VAL A 462 -16.92 24.34 -17.36
C VAL A 462 -16.90 23.46 -18.61
N GLY A 463 -16.07 22.43 -18.62
CA GLY A 463 -15.84 21.61 -19.82
C GLY A 463 -16.92 20.55 -20.09
N GLY A 464 -17.83 20.31 -19.14
CA GLY A 464 -18.99 19.44 -19.30
C GLY A 464 -20.21 19.95 -18.53
N VAL A 465 -21.10 19.02 -18.17
CA VAL A 465 -22.40 19.30 -17.53
C VAL A 465 -22.30 20.02 -16.18
N ILE A 466 -23.24 20.94 -15.94
CA ILE A 466 -23.58 21.47 -14.62
C ILE A 466 -24.88 20.82 -14.16
N GLU A 467 -24.82 19.99 -13.13
CA GLU A 467 -25.98 19.32 -12.53
C GLU A 467 -26.13 19.74 -11.08
N MET A 468 -27.33 20.19 -10.72
CA MET A 468 -27.72 20.49 -9.35
C MET A 468 -29.00 19.74 -9.02
N SER A 469 -28.90 18.74 -8.14
CA SER A 469 -29.99 17.80 -7.84
C SER A 469 -30.23 17.76 -6.33
N TYR A 470 -31.50 17.82 -5.92
CA TYR A 470 -31.90 17.84 -4.51
C TYR A 470 -31.28 19.03 -3.72
N VAL A 471 -31.47 20.25 -4.25
CA VAL A 471 -31.03 21.53 -3.67
C VAL A 471 -32.22 22.45 -3.33
N PRO A 472 -33.13 22.02 -2.43
CA PRO A 472 -34.44 22.65 -2.21
C PRO A 472 -34.41 24.11 -1.72
N ALA A 473 -33.30 24.56 -1.12
CA ALA A 473 -33.16 25.92 -0.59
C ALA A 473 -32.51 26.90 -1.60
N LEU A 474 -32.06 26.42 -2.75
CA LEU A 474 -31.32 27.23 -3.72
C LEU A 474 -32.25 28.25 -4.36
N SER A 475 -31.94 29.53 -4.17
CA SER A 475 -32.75 30.66 -4.64
C SER A 475 -31.95 31.71 -5.41
N ASP A 476 -30.62 31.57 -5.49
CA ASP A 476 -29.76 32.49 -6.24
C ASP A 476 -28.65 31.76 -7.02
N VAL A 477 -28.72 31.84 -8.35
CA VAL A 477 -27.75 31.27 -9.29
C VAL A 477 -26.92 32.33 -10.03
N ARG A 478 -26.97 33.60 -9.61
CA ARG A 478 -26.31 34.72 -10.31
C ARG A 478 -24.79 34.62 -10.35
N GLY A 479 -24.17 33.80 -9.50
CA GLY A 479 -22.74 33.48 -9.56
C GLY A 479 -22.33 32.95 -10.95
N LEU A 480 -23.21 32.22 -11.63
CA LEU A 480 -22.94 31.59 -12.94
C LEU A 480 -22.98 32.57 -14.13
N ARG A 481 -23.31 33.85 -13.92
CA ARG A 481 -23.57 34.84 -15.00
C ARG A 481 -22.42 35.10 -15.97
N ASN A 482 -21.20 34.75 -15.58
CA ASN A 482 -20.00 35.03 -16.36
C ASN A 482 -19.44 33.80 -17.09
N LEU A 483 -20.15 32.67 -17.08
CA LEU A 483 -19.79 31.52 -17.89
C LEU A 483 -19.83 31.89 -19.37
N VAL A 484 -18.69 31.72 -20.05
CA VAL A 484 -18.54 32.03 -21.48
C VAL A 484 -18.62 30.76 -22.32
N VAL A 485 -18.36 29.61 -21.71
CA VAL A 485 -18.37 28.29 -22.34
C VAL A 485 -19.25 27.37 -21.49
N VAL A 486 -20.43 27.05 -22.00
CA VAL A 486 -21.25 25.93 -21.51
C VAL A 486 -21.12 24.85 -22.58
N VAL A 487 -20.27 23.86 -22.32
CA VAL A 487 -20.27 22.61 -23.09
C VAL A 487 -21.33 21.71 -22.41
N ASP A 488 -22.18 21.08 -23.21
CA ASP A 488 -23.29 20.22 -22.77
C ASP A 488 -24.41 20.93 -21.96
N ASP A 489 -25.41 20.17 -21.52
CA ASP A 489 -26.63 20.67 -20.89
C ASP A 489 -26.39 21.17 -19.45
N ILE A 490 -27.17 22.17 -19.02
CA ILE A 490 -27.28 22.60 -17.61
C ILE A 490 -28.58 22.03 -17.06
N CYS A 491 -28.55 21.47 -15.85
CA CYS A 491 -29.71 20.87 -15.24
C CYS A 491 -29.78 21.24 -13.75
N ILE A 492 -30.71 22.11 -13.38
CA ILE A 492 -30.89 22.62 -12.02
C ILE A 492 -32.30 22.26 -11.53
N ASP A 493 -32.38 21.32 -10.60
CA ASP A 493 -33.59 20.95 -9.85
C ASP A 493 -33.64 21.70 -8.51
N ALA A 494 -34.17 22.92 -8.58
CA ALA A 494 -34.33 23.83 -7.44
C ALA A 494 -35.73 24.47 -7.45
N PRO A 495 -36.65 24.06 -6.57
CA PRO A 495 -38.06 24.48 -6.60
C PRO A 495 -38.29 25.97 -6.28
N LEU A 496 -37.30 26.67 -5.73
CA LEU A 496 -37.39 28.09 -5.37
C LEU A 496 -36.90 29.06 -6.45
N LEU A 497 -36.25 28.58 -7.52
CA LEU A 497 -35.77 29.44 -8.61
C LEU A 497 -36.91 29.78 -9.57
N CYS A 498 -37.15 31.07 -9.82
CA CYS A 498 -38.08 31.54 -10.84
C CYS A 498 -37.34 31.74 -12.19
N PRO A 499 -38.06 31.81 -13.34
CA PRO A 499 -37.45 32.11 -14.64
C PRO A 499 -36.60 33.40 -14.69
N THR A 500 -36.90 34.38 -13.83
CA THR A 500 -36.12 35.62 -13.69
C THR A 500 -34.74 35.39 -13.11
N ASP A 501 -34.55 34.39 -12.26
CA ASP A 501 -33.27 34.07 -11.63
C ASP A 501 -32.32 33.42 -12.65
N PHE A 502 -32.84 32.51 -13.48
CA PHE A 502 -32.13 31.97 -14.64
C PHE A 502 -31.72 33.08 -15.61
N ALA A 503 -32.63 34.00 -15.93
CA ALA A 503 -32.33 35.14 -16.79
C ALA A 503 -31.25 36.07 -16.19
N ALA A 504 -31.29 36.31 -14.87
CA ALA A 504 -30.27 37.09 -14.17
C ALA A 504 -28.89 36.42 -14.19
N ALA A 505 -28.85 35.09 -14.19
CA ALA A 505 -27.65 34.28 -14.37
C ALA A 505 -27.27 34.05 -15.85
N ARG A 506 -27.99 34.65 -16.81
CA ARG A 506 -27.81 34.43 -18.26
C ARG A 506 -27.89 32.96 -18.68
N LEU A 507 -28.67 32.17 -17.96
CA LEU A 507 -28.92 30.77 -18.25
C LEU A 507 -30.14 30.60 -19.18
N PRO A 508 -30.13 29.60 -20.06
CA PRO A 508 -31.28 29.27 -20.88
C PRO A 508 -32.44 28.75 -20.00
N PRO A 509 -33.72 28.96 -20.37
CA PRO A 509 -34.86 28.41 -19.63
C PRO A 509 -34.84 26.88 -19.47
N GLU A 510 -34.23 26.17 -20.44
CA GLU A 510 -34.04 24.71 -20.42
C GLU A 510 -33.11 24.24 -19.29
N ALA A 511 -32.38 25.16 -18.65
CA ALA A 511 -31.53 24.85 -17.50
C ALA A 511 -32.33 24.40 -16.26
N ALA A 512 -33.64 24.66 -16.21
CA ALA A 512 -34.51 24.17 -15.15
C ALA A 512 -34.94 22.72 -15.43
N CYS A 513 -34.51 21.79 -14.58
CA CYS A 513 -34.86 20.37 -14.65
C CYS A 513 -35.72 19.99 -13.44
N GLY A 514 -36.75 19.15 -13.61
CA GLY A 514 -37.63 18.71 -12.51
C GLY A 514 -39.04 19.29 -12.58
N PRO A 515 -39.92 19.03 -11.59
CA PRO A 515 -41.25 19.64 -11.55
C PRO A 515 -41.05 21.16 -11.48
N GLY A 516 -41.50 21.87 -12.52
CA GLY A 516 -41.15 23.26 -12.78
C GLY A 516 -41.38 24.21 -11.60
N PRO A 517 -40.86 25.45 -11.70
CA PRO A 517 -40.95 26.45 -10.64
C PRO A 517 -42.37 26.48 -10.09
N SER A 518 -42.52 26.33 -8.77
CA SER A 518 -43.83 26.27 -8.13
C SER A 518 -44.70 27.44 -8.62
N ASP A 519 -46.00 27.20 -8.86
CA ASP A 519 -47.00 28.15 -9.40
C ASP A 519 -47.15 29.48 -8.61
N GLY A 520 -46.27 29.74 -7.63
CA GLY A 520 -46.10 31.01 -6.93
C GLY A 520 -45.09 31.97 -7.56
N CYS A 521 -44.43 31.59 -8.66
CA CYS A 521 -43.81 32.50 -9.64
C CYS A 521 -44.80 32.71 -10.80
#